data_AF-A0A6J4MMR1-F1
#
_entry.id   AF-A0A6J4MMR1-F1
#
_cell.length_a   1.000
_cell.length_b   1.000
_cell.length_c   1.000
_cell.angle_alpha   90.00
_cell.angle_beta   90.00
_cell.angle_gamma   90.00
#
_symmetry.space_group_name_H-M   'P 1'
#
loop_
_entity.id
_entity.type
_entity.pdbx_description
1 polymer ?
#
loop_
_entity_poly.entity_id
_entity_poly.type
_entity_poly.pdbx_seq_one_letter_code
_entity_poly.pdbx_strand_id
1 'polypeptide(L)'
;MTQEPLLDAVEGTGPDGGGGLLGDVDFALAAYREDGAWQVQELPAQRADDLPTFAAELRRWPGEAGCLGMVSVDEDFFVVVRVAGAQVRVLLSDVTAATDWPLARSALVQLELPVPDDEDDPVPAGDPGIVADLGMPARDMGALLDDDDQYPDEALGEIARRLGFGELYDEVVGVPGGVAP
;
A
#
# COMPACT_ATOMS: atom_id res chain seq x y z
N MET A 1 -1.44 -66.23 -2.01
CA MET A 1 -0.19 -65.99 -1.25
C MET A 1 0.78 -65.39 -2.26
N THR A 2 0.94 -64.09 -2.40
CA THR A 2 0.57 -62.93 -1.58
C THR A 2 0.26 -61.78 -2.53
N GLN A 3 -0.88 -61.11 -2.32
CA GLN A 3 -1.13 -59.79 -2.86
C GLN A 3 -0.53 -58.78 -1.88
N GLU A 4 0.30 -57.88 -2.37
CA GLU A 4 0.44 -56.54 -1.84
C GLU A 4 0.45 -55.60 -3.05
N PRO A 5 -0.53 -54.70 -3.11
CA PRO A 5 -0.13 -53.31 -3.21
C PRO A 5 -0.83 -52.50 -2.11
N LEU A 6 -0.02 -51.86 -1.26
CA LEU A 6 -0.48 -50.83 -0.34
C LEU A 6 -0.38 -49.49 -1.06
N LEU A 7 -1.48 -49.09 -1.69
CA LEU A 7 -1.76 -47.70 -2.05
C LEU A 7 -3.13 -47.37 -1.49
N ASP A 8 -3.15 -46.64 -0.38
CA ASP A 8 -4.36 -46.02 0.15
C ASP A 8 -3.97 -44.72 0.86
N ALA A 9 -4.90 -43.78 0.83
CA ALA A 9 -4.85 -42.44 1.38
C ALA A 9 -3.95 -41.43 0.64
N VAL A 10 -4.39 -41.08 -0.57
CA VAL A 10 -4.43 -39.67 -0.99
C VAL A 10 -5.33 -38.94 -0.01
N GLU A 11 -4.74 -38.22 0.94
CA GLU A 11 -5.46 -37.26 1.76
C GLU A 11 -5.93 -36.12 0.86
N GLY A 12 -7.24 -35.94 0.82
CA GLY A 12 -7.84 -34.79 0.19
C GLY A 12 -7.47 -33.52 0.96
N THR A 13 -6.86 -32.58 0.27
CA THR A 13 -7.03 -31.16 0.57
C THR A 13 -7.89 -30.55 -0.54
N GLY A 14 -8.87 -29.76 -0.14
CA GLY A 14 -10.08 -29.45 -0.90
C GLY A 14 -9.90 -28.61 -2.17
N PRO A 15 -10.97 -28.46 -2.96
CA PRO A 15 -11.01 -27.53 -4.08
C PRO A 15 -11.40 -26.13 -3.56
N ASP A 16 -10.44 -25.40 -3.00
CA ASP A 16 -10.58 -23.96 -2.79
C ASP A 16 -9.63 -23.26 -3.77
N GLY A 17 -10.23 -22.82 -4.88
CA GLY A 17 -9.58 -22.01 -5.88
C GLY A 17 -9.43 -20.56 -5.44
N GLY A 18 -8.30 -19.95 -5.79
CA GLY A 18 -8.02 -18.51 -5.75
C GLY A 18 -6.67 -18.29 -6.42
N GLY A 19 -6.62 -17.55 -7.52
CA GLY A 19 -5.52 -17.60 -8.49
C GLY A 19 -4.30 -16.78 -8.11
N GLY A 20 -3.12 -17.38 -8.17
CA GLY A 20 -1.83 -16.66 -8.14
C GLY A 20 -1.50 -15.94 -9.46
N LEU A 21 -2.44 -15.16 -10.00
CA LEU A 21 -2.24 -14.40 -11.25
C LEU A 21 -2.93 -13.02 -11.29
N LEU A 22 -3.50 -12.51 -10.20
CA LEU A 22 -4.21 -11.22 -10.19
C LEU A 22 -4.13 -10.50 -8.82
N GLY A 23 -3.18 -9.59 -8.66
CA GLY A 23 -3.20 -8.53 -7.65
C GLY A 23 -2.65 -8.92 -6.28
N ASP A 24 -1.39 -8.61 -6.05
CA ASP A 24 -0.70 -8.75 -4.77
C ASP A 24 -0.88 -7.53 -3.83
N VAL A 25 -1.52 -6.49 -4.36
CA VAL A 25 -1.94 -5.33 -3.57
C VAL A 25 -3.03 -5.77 -2.58
N ASP A 26 -2.74 -5.67 -1.29
CA ASP A 26 -3.67 -5.99 -0.21
C ASP A 26 -4.85 -5.02 -0.21
N PHE A 27 -4.54 -3.72 -0.23
CA PHE A 27 -5.52 -2.66 -0.44
C PHE A 27 -4.91 -1.42 -1.09
N ALA A 28 -5.78 -0.65 -1.74
CA ALA A 28 -5.46 0.67 -2.24
C ALA A 28 -6.61 1.62 -1.94
N LEU A 29 -6.29 2.82 -1.47
CA LEU A 29 -7.30 3.83 -1.17
C LEU A 29 -6.86 5.22 -1.62
N ALA A 30 -7.84 6.08 -1.81
CA ALA A 30 -7.70 7.48 -2.16
C ALA A 30 -8.37 8.34 -1.08
N ALA A 31 -7.56 9.11 -0.36
CA ALA A 31 -8.00 10.10 0.62
C ALA A 31 -7.90 11.51 0.02
N TYR A 32 -8.97 12.29 0.09
CA TYR A 32 -9.00 13.67 -0.39
C TYR A 32 -9.89 14.55 0.48
N ARG A 33 -9.71 15.87 0.40
CA ARG A 33 -10.55 16.84 1.12
C ARG A 33 -11.58 17.48 0.21
N GLU A 34 -12.84 17.46 0.63
CA GLU A 34 -13.97 18.13 -0.01
C GLU A 34 -14.78 18.90 1.04
N ASP A 35 -15.02 20.19 0.80
CA ASP A 35 -15.72 21.12 1.73
C ASP A 35 -15.14 21.09 3.16
N GLY A 36 -13.83 20.95 3.28
CA GLY A 36 -13.12 20.86 4.55
C GLY A 36 -13.20 19.50 5.25
N ALA A 37 -13.98 18.53 4.75
CA ALA A 37 -14.10 17.18 5.27
C ALA A 37 -13.21 16.18 4.51
N TRP A 38 -12.71 15.15 5.21
CA TRP A 38 -12.01 14.04 4.58
C TRP A 38 -13.01 13.09 3.91
N GLN A 39 -12.65 12.64 2.73
CA GLN A 39 -13.31 11.56 1.99
C GLN A 39 -12.25 10.49 1.73
N VAL A 40 -12.59 9.23 1.97
CA VAL A 40 -11.74 8.08 1.69
C VAL A 40 -12.51 7.13 0.78
N GLN A 41 -11.87 6.70 -0.29
CA GLN A 41 -12.45 5.77 -1.25
C GLN A 41 -11.48 4.62 -1.48
N GLU A 42 -11.96 3.39 -1.28
CA GLU A 42 -11.24 2.21 -1.75
C GLU A 42 -11.13 2.24 -3.28
N LEU A 43 -9.94 1.90 -3.76
CA LEU A 43 -9.65 1.72 -5.18
C LEU A 43 -9.39 0.24 -5.44
N PRO A 44 -9.86 -0.29 -6.59
CA PRO A 44 -9.63 -1.69 -6.91
C PRO A 44 -8.13 -1.95 -7.08
N ALA A 45 -7.63 -3.03 -6.48
CA ALA A 45 -6.22 -3.45 -6.49
C ALA A 45 -5.57 -3.40 -7.89
N GLN A 46 -6.31 -3.75 -8.95
CA GLN A 46 -5.79 -3.71 -10.33
C GLN A 46 -5.39 -2.31 -10.81
N ARG A 47 -5.84 -1.25 -10.13
CA ARG A 47 -5.46 0.14 -10.41
C ARG A 47 -4.18 0.57 -9.71
N ALA A 48 -3.75 -0.19 -8.71
CA ALA A 48 -2.54 0.03 -7.94
C ALA A 48 -1.40 -0.91 -8.34
N ASP A 49 -1.54 -1.66 -9.44
CA ASP A 49 -0.48 -2.51 -10.00
C ASP A 49 0.74 -1.69 -10.48
N ASP A 50 0.49 -0.47 -10.98
CA ASP A 50 1.50 0.46 -11.48
C ASP A 50 1.23 1.89 -11.00
N LEU A 51 2.30 2.60 -10.65
CA LEU A 51 2.24 4.00 -10.22
C LEU A 51 1.57 4.95 -11.23
N PRO A 52 1.89 4.94 -12.54
CA PRO A 52 1.24 5.84 -13.50
C PRO A 52 -0.27 5.62 -13.60
N THR A 53 -0.73 4.37 -13.52
CA THR A 53 -2.16 4.02 -13.52
C THR A 53 -2.81 4.55 -12.25
N PHE A 54 -2.21 4.28 -11.09
CA PHE A 54 -2.71 4.74 -9.80
C PHE A 54 -2.79 6.27 -9.73
N ALA A 55 -1.71 6.96 -10.11
CA ALA A 55 -1.68 8.41 -10.16
C ALA A 55 -2.70 9.00 -11.16
N ALA A 56 -3.03 8.31 -12.25
CA ALA A 56 -4.08 8.74 -13.17
C ALA A 56 -5.49 8.58 -12.56
N GLU A 57 -5.72 7.55 -11.75
CA GLU A 57 -6.96 7.39 -10.98
C GLU A 57 -7.10 8.47 -9.90
N LEU A 58 -6.03 8.75 -9.13
CA LEU A 58 -6.03 9.80 -8.09
C LEU A 58 -6.34 11.19 -8.67
N ARG A 59 -5.90 11.47 -9.91
CA ARG A 59 -6.22 12.74 -10.59
C ARG A 59 -7.72 12.97 -10.82
N ARG A 60 -8.56 11.93 -10.74
CA ARG A 60 -10.01 12.06 -10.87
C ARG A 60 -10.65 12.70 -9.64
N TRP A 61 -9.91 12.79 -8.54
CA TRP A 61 -10.38 13.31 -7.24
C TRP A 61 -9.58 14.56 -6.84
N PRO A 62 -9.75 15.71 -7.51
CA PRO A 62 -9.03 16.93 -7.18
C PRO A 62 -9.56 17.53 -5.87
N GLY A 63 -9.13 16.99 -4.73
CA GLY A 63 -9.41 17.56 -3.41
C GLY A 63 -8.71 18.90 -3.20
N GLU A 64 -9.15 19.64 -2.18
CA GLU A 64 -8.64 20.99 -1.87
C GLU A 64 -7.12 21.04 -1.63
N ALA A 65 -6.56 19.96 -1.09
CA ALA A 65 -5.12 19.78 -0.83
C ALA A 65 -4.46 18.71 -1.73
N GLY A 66 -5.15 18.34 -2.83
CA GLY A 66 -4.83 17.19 -3.66
C GLY A 66 -5.46 15.88 -3.15
N CYS A 67 -5.14 14.80 -3.85
CA CYS A 67 -5.51 13.43 -3.50
C CYS A 67 -4.30 12.68 -2.97
N LEU A 68 -4.46 11.99 -1.85
CA LEU A 68 -3.47 11.14 -1.20
C LEU A 68 -3.88 9.68 -1.42
N GLY A 69 -3.14 9.00 -2.28
CA GLY A 69 -3.23 7.56 -2.44
C GLY A 69 -2.36 6.84 -1.42
N MET A 70 -2.89 5.78 -0.84
CA MET A 70 -2.18 4.85 0.05
C MET A 70 -2.39 3.45 -0.48
N VAL A 71 -1.31 2.69 -0.58
CA VAL A 71 -1.32 1.31 -1.09
C VAL A 71 -0.48 0.45 -0.16
N SER A 72 -1.02 -0.68 0.28
CA SER A 72 -0.31 -1.76 0.97
C SER A 72 -0.18 -2.96 0.04
N VAL A 73 0.96 -3.63 0.05
CA VAL A 73 1.27 -4.76 -0.85
C VAL A 73 1.92 -5.87 -0.02
N ASP A 74 1.39 -7.10 -0.16
CA ASP A 74 1.77 -8.33 0.56
C ASP A 74 2.08 -8.21 2.06
N GLU A 75 1.54 -7.20 2.76
CA GLU A 75 1.96 -6.88 4.13
C GLU A 75 3.49 -6.62 4.28
N ASP A 76 4.18 -6.38 3.17
CA ASP A 76 5.64 -6.25 3.06
C ASP A 76 6.07 -4.79 2.96
N PHE A 77 5.41 -4.01 2.10
CA PHE A 77 5.73 -2.60 1.90
C PHE A 77 4.49 -1.77 1.60
N PHE A 78 4.64 -0.45 1.72
CA PHE A 78 3.59 0.50 1.35
C PHE A 78 4.11 1.60 0.44
N VAL A 79 3.17 2.15 -0.34
CA VAL A 79 3.40 3.30 -1.22
C VAL A 79 2.38 4.38 -0.93
N VAL A 80 2.89 5.59 -0.69
CA VAL A 80 2.06 6.79 -0.57
C VAL A 80 2.29 7.68 -1.78
N VAL A 81 1.22 8.02 -2.49
CA VAL A 81 1.27 8.86 -3.69
C VAL A 81 0.37 10.08 -3.50
N ARG A 82 0.92 11.27 -3.60
CA ARG A 82 0.15 12.51 -3.49
C ARG A 82 0.10 13.20 -4.84
N VAL A 83 -1.12 13.42 -5.33
CA VAL A 83 -1.40 14.08 -6.59
C VAL A 83 -2.06 15.43 -6.31
N ALA A 84 -1.39 16.50 -6.69
CA ALA A 84 -1.90 17.88 -6.59
C ALA A 84 -1.72 18.60 -7.92
N GLY A 85 -2.81 18.69 -8.70
CA GLY A 85 -2.77 19.24 -10.05
C GLY A 85 -1.84 18.43 -10.96
N ALA A 86 -0.74 19.06 -11.41
CA ALA A 86 0.27 18.40 -12.24
C ALA A 86 1.37 17.68 -11.45
N GLN A 87 1.53 17.98 -10.16
CA GLN A 87 2.56 17.38 -9.32
C GLN A 87 2.12 16.02 -8.80
N VAL A 88 3.02 15.03 -8.94
CA VAL A 88 2.94 13.72 -8.31
C VAL A 88 4.13 13.60 -7.39
N ARG A 89 3.88 13.36 -6.11
CA ARG A 89 4.91 13.04 -5.12
C ARG A 89 4.70 11.60 -4.67
N VAL A 90 5.79 10.92 -4.42
CA VAL A 90 5.80 9.49 -4.10
C VAL A 90 6.68 9.30 -2.88
N LEU A 91 6.24 8.43 -1.99
CA LEU A 91 7.00 7.87 -0.89
C LEU A 91 6.82 6.36 -0.95
N LEU A 92 7.92 5.64 -1.02
CA LEU A 92 8.02 4.19 -1.00
C LEU A 92 8.71 3.80 0.32
N SER A 93 8.12 2.89 1.08
CA SER A 93 8.70 2.46 2.37
C SER A 93 9.97 1.63 2.19
N ASP A 94 10.02 0.84 1.12
CA ASP A 94 11.09 -0.11 0.87
C ASP A 94 11.48 -0.12 -0.61
N VAL A 95 12.76 0.16 -0.91
CA VAL A 95 13.26 0.13 -2.28
C VAL A 95 13.48 -1.28 -2.82
N THR A 96 13.79 -2.26 -1.98
CA THR A 96 14.09 -3.65 -2.36
C THR A 96 12.87 -4.36 -2.93
N ALA A 97 11.67 -3.92 -2.54
CA ALA A 97 10.39 -4.31 -3.15
C ALA A 97 10.38 -4.11 -4.67
N ALA A 98 11.14 -3.16 -5.22
CA ALA A 98 11.27 -2.98 -6.66
C ALA A 98 11.94 -4.17 -7.38
N THR A 99 12.55 -5.11 -6.66
CA THR A 99 13.11 -6.30 -7.28
C THR A 99 12.05 -7.32 -7.67
N ASP A 100 10.89 -7.31 -7.02
CA ASP A 100 9.77 -8.23 -7.33
C ASP A 100 8.54 -7.48 -7.88
N TRP A 101 8.23 -6.30 -7.33
CA TRP A 101 6.95 -5.61 -7.51
C TRP A 101 6.94 -4.51 -8.60
N PRO A 102 6.04 -4.59 -9.60
CA PRO A 102 5.90 -3.55 -10.64
C PRO A 102 5.58 -2.15 -10.09
N LEU A 103 4.77 -2.07 -9.03
CA LEU A 103 4.42 -0.81 -8.38
C LEU A 103 5.65 -0.11 -7.81
N ALA A 104 6.48 -0.84 -7.03
CA ALA A 104 7.70 -0.32 -6.45
C ALA A 104 8.73 0.06 -7.52
N ARG A 105 8.88 -0.75 -8.58
CA ARG A 105 9.70 -0.38 -9.76
C ARG A 105 9.25 0.93 -10.38
N SER A 106 7.95 1.07 -10.62
CA SER A 106 7.36 2.28 -11.17
C SER A 106 7.57 3.49 -10.24
N ALA A 107 7.59 3.28 -8.92
CA ALA A 107 7.94 4.32 -7.95
C ALA A 107 9.39 4.77 -8.08
N LEU A 108 10.36 3.85 -8.17
CA LEU A 108 11.77 4.20 -8.37
C LEU A 108 12.01 4.93 -9.69
N VAL A 109 11.35 4.51 -10.77
CA VAL A 109 11.39 5.21 -12.06
C VAL A 109 10.87 6.64 -11.94
N GLN A 110 9.77 6.84 -11.20
CA GLN A 110 9.20 8.17 -10.95
C GLN A 110 10.11 9.05 -10.09
N LEU A 111 10.89 8.44 -9.20
CA LEU A 111 11.89 9.10 -8.35
C LEU A 111 13.26 9.27 -9.04
N GLU A 112 13.41 8.75 -10.26
CA GLU A 112 14.67 8.73 -11.01
C GLU A 112 15.80 7.99 -10.25
N LEU A 113 15.42 6.95 -9.49
CA LEU A 113 16.33 6.10 -8.71
C LEU A 113 16.61 4.77 -9.43
N PRO A 114 17.82 4.21 -9.28
CA PRO A 114 18.11 2.87 -9.76
C PRO A 114 17.34 1.82 -8.94
N VAL A 115 17.03 0.69 -9.58
CA VAL A 115 16.52 -0.49 -8.85
C VAL A 115 17.68 -1.05 -8.01
N PRO A 116 17.47 -1.31 -6.71
CA PRO A 116 18.48 -1.94 -5.86
C PRO A 116 18.70 -3.40 -6.26
N ASP A 117 19.68 -4.04 -5.63
CA ASP A 117 19.90 -5.48 -5.73
C ASP A 117 19.21 -6.18 -4.54
N ASP A 118 18.99 -7.50 -4.63
CA ASP A 118 18.42 -8.29 -3.52
C ASP A 118 19.33 -8.29 -2.27
N GLU A 119 20.62 -7.96 -2.43
CA GLU A 119 21.59 -7.87 -1.34
C GLU A 119 21.61 -6.48 -0.64
N ASP A 120 20.85 -5.50 -1.13
CA ASP A 120 20.80 -4.14 -0.54
C ASP A 120 19.88 -4.10 0.70
N ASP A 121 20.04 -3.06 1.53
CA ASP A 121 19.24 -2.91 2.74
C ASP A 121 17.83 -2.36 2.43
N PRO A 122 16.79 -2.81 3.17
CA PRO A 122 15.45 -2.26 3.06
C PRO A 122 15.43 -0.81 3.55
N VAL A 123 15.33 0.15 2.62
CA VAL A 123 15.33 1.58 2.94
C VAL A 123 14.21 2.33 2.24
N PRO A 124 13.66 3.39 2.86
CA PRO A 124 12.63 4.21 2.23
C PRO A 124 13.18 5.14 1.16
N ALA A 125 12.35 5.46 0.16
CA ALA A 125 12.66 6.38 -0.91
C ALA A 125 11.53 7.37 -1.22
N GLY A 126 11.90 8.58 -1.64
CA GLY A 126 10.96 9.60 -2.10
C GLY A 126 10.82 10.79 -1.15
N ASP A 127 9.59 11.30 -1.00
CA ASP A 127 9.30 12.51 -0.22
C ASP A 127 8.73 12.18 1.18
N PRO A 128 9.55 12.12 2.25
CA PRO A 128 9.02 11.96 3.61
C PRO A 128 8.15 13.16 4.05
N GLY A 129 8.24 14.29 3.35
CA GLY A 129 7.39 15.47 3.54
C GLY A 129 6.05 15.45 2.82
N ILE A 130 5.66 14.31 2.22
CA ILE A 130 4.49 14.18 1.35
C ILE A 130 3.18 14.66 2.02
N VAL A 131 3.08 14.49 3.34
CA VAL A 131 1.93 14.89 4.18
C VAL A 131 2.27 15.99 5.20
N ALA A 132 3.42 16.66 5.09
CA ALA A 132 3.85 17.71 6.02
C ALA A 132 2.85 18.87 6.15
N ASP A 133 2.28 19.28 5.02
CA ASP A 133 1.25 20.31 4.92
C ASP A 133 -0.10 19.90 5.57
N LEU A 134 -0.32 18.60 5.79
CA LEU A 134 -1.55 18.05 6.38
C LEU A 134 -1.43 17.79 7.89
N GLY A 135 -0.26 18.06 8.49
CA GLY A 135 -0.06 17.98 9.94
C GLY A 135 0.97 16.95 10.40
N MET A 136 1.55 16.14 9.51
CA MET A 136 2.58 15.14 9.86
C MET A 136 3.93 15.52 9.21
N PRO A 137 4.89 16.09 9.96
CA PRO A 137 6.16 16.54 9.40
C PRO A 137 7.06 15.37 8.98
N ALA A 138 8.01 15.65 8.10
CA ALA A 138 8.93 14.63 7.55
C ALA A 138 9.73 13.86 8.61
N ARG A 139 10.02 14.48 9.76
CA ARG A 139 10.69 13.81 10.88
C ARG A 139 9.84 12.68 11.46
N ASP A 140 8.55 12.94 11.64
CA ASP A 140 7.60 11.98 12.17
C ASP A 140 7.34 10.86 11.17
N MET A 141 7.28 11.19 9.87
CA MET A 141 7.23 10.18 8.81
C MET A 141 8.49 9.33 8.79
N GLY A 142 9.68 9.93 8.90
CA GLY A 142 10.94 9.20 8.95
C GLY A 142 11.03 8.25 10.15
N ALA A 143 10.53 8.63 11.32
CA ALA A 143 10.49 7.75 12.48
C ALA A 143 9.54 6.55 12.29
N LEU A 144 8.47 6.72 11.50
CA LEU A 144 7.57 5.63 11.13
C LEU A 144 8.22 4.66 10.14
N LEU A 145 8.96 5.20 9.17
CA LEU A 145 9.66 4.41 8.14
C LEU A 145 10.89 3.65 8.68
N ASP A 146 11.43 4.06 9.83
CA ASP A 146 12.57 3.42 10.50
C ASP A 146 12.14 2.29 11.45
N ASP A 147 10.82 2.06 11.60
CA ASP A 147 10.25 1.06 12.51
C ASP A 147 9.97 -0.25 11.74
N ASP A 148 10.98 -1.12 11.68
CA ASP A 148 10.93 -2.43 10.99
C ASP A 148 9.91 -3.41 11.60
N ASP A 149 9.49 -3.20 12.85
CA ASP A 149 8.51 -4.06 13.53
C ASP A 149 7.06 -3.68 13.15
N GLN A 150 6.86 -2.60 12.39
CA GLN A 150 5.55 -2.09 12.04
C GLN A 150 5.06 -2.57 10.67
N TYR A 151 3.89 -3.19 10.65
CA TYR A 151 3.25 -3.62 9.40
C TYR A 151 2.82 -2.43 8.54
N PRO A 152 2.78 -2.57 7.20
CA PRO A 152 2.45 -1.47 6.30
C PRO A 152 1.03 -0.91 6.52
N ASP A 153 0.04 -1.76 6.85
CA ASP A 153 -1.31 -1.31 7.15
C ASP A 153 -1.36 -0.49 8.47
N GLU A 154 -0.56 -0.88 9.46
CA GLU A 154 -0.47 -0.17 10.74
C GLU A 154 0.20 1.19 10.56
N ALA A 155 1.27 1.25 9.76
CA ALA A 155 1.94 2.49 9.38
C ALA A 155 0.99 3.42 8.63
N LEU A 156 0.29 2.93 7.61
CA LEU A 156 -0.72 3.71 6.87
C LEU A 156 -1.88 4.18 7.77
N GLY A 157 -2.33 3.33 8.68
CA GLY A 157 -3.34 3.68 9.68
C GLY A 157 -2.86 4.76 10.66
N GLU A 158 -1.61 4.73 11.10
CA GLU A 158 -0.99 5.80 11.90
C GLU A 158 -0.94 7.12 11.15
N ILE A 159 -0.54 7.10 9.87
CA ILE A 159 -0.57 8.28 8.99
C ILE A 159 -2.01 8.81 8.91
N ALA A 160 -2.99 7.97 8.60
CA ALA A 160 -4.39 8.35 8.51
C ALA A 160 -4.94 8.98 9.80
N ARG A 161 -4.61 8.39 10.96
CA ARG A 161 -4.97 8.90 12.29
C ARG A 161 -4.36 10.27 12.56
N ARG A 162 -3.08 10.48 12.22
CA ARG A 162 -2.42 11.80 12.38
C ARG A 162 -2.99 12.88 11.48
N LEU A 163 -3.43 12.51 10.28
CA LEU A 163 -4.05 13.44 9.32
C LEU A 163 -5.52 13.73 9.64
N GLY A 164 -6.13 12.97 10.55
CA GLY A 164 -7.49 13.18 11.03
C GLY A 164 -8.57 12.43 10.25
N PHE A 165 -8.21 11.38 9.50
CA PHE A 165 -9.17 10.50 8.81
C PHE A 165 -9.03 9.02 9.18
N GLY A 166 -8.40 8.72 10.31
CA GLY A 166 -8.17 7.34 10.76
C GLY A 166 -9.44 6.48 10.87
N GLU A 167 -10.58 7.06 11.30
CA GLU A 167 -11.86 6.34 11.36
C GLU A 167 -12.37 5.94 9.96
N LEU A 168 -12.18 6.80 8.96
CA LEU A 168 -12.55 6.49 7.57
C LEU A 168 -11.61 5.46 6.95
N TYR A 169 -10.33 5.50 7.31
CA TYR A 169 -9.36 4.48 6.92
C TYR A 169 -9.77 3.11 7.48
N ASP A 170 -10.09 3.04 8.77
CA ASP A 170 -10.50 1.82 9.46
C ASP A 170 -11.81 1.24 8.89
N GLU A 171 -12.77 2.10 8.52
CA GLU A 171 -14.00 1.68 7.84
C GLU A 171 -13.75 1.04 6.47
N VAL A 172 -12.77 1.57 5.73
CA VAL A 172 -12.46 1.12 4.36
C VAL A 172 -11.59 -0.15 4.38
N VAL A 173 -10.48 -0.13 5.11
CA VAL A 173 -9.56 -1.27 5.18
C VAL A 173 -10.15 -2.40 6.03
N GLY A 174 -11.02 -2.05 6.99
CA GLY A 174 -11.67 -2.97 7.88
C GLY A 174 -10.69 -3.59 8.86
N VAL A 175 -10.74 -3.19 10.13
CA VAL A 175 -10.07 -3.99 11.18
C VAL A 175 -10.51 -5.45 11.05
N PRO A 176 -9.60 -6.43 10.94
CA PRO A 176 -9.88 -7.81 11.31
C PRO A 176 -10.03 -7.86 12.84
N GLY A 177 -11.10 -7.30 13.40
CA GLY A 177 -11.23 -7.21 14.86
C GLY A 177 -12.48 -6.51 15.43
N GLY A 178 -13.34 -5.93 14.59
CA GLY A 178 -14.59 -5.31 15.05
C GLY A 178 -15.67 -6.33 15.39
N VAL A 179 -15.58 -7.02 16.53
CA VAL A 179 -16.76 -7.59 17.17
C VAL A 179 -17.66 -6.42 17.60
N ALA A 180 -18.75 -6.24 16.84
CA ALA A 180 -19.86 -5.38 17.24
C ALA A 180 -20.41 -5.83 18.61
N PRO A 181 -20.85 -4.89 19.48
CA PRO A 181 -21.34 -5.21 20.82
C PRO A 181 -22.64 -6.04 20.82
#